data_AF-Q0RM22-F1
#
_entry.id   AF-Q0RM22-F1
#
_cell.length_a   1.000
_cell.length_b   1.000
_cell.length_c   1.000
_cell.angle_alpha   90.00
_cell.angle_beta   90.00
_cell.angle_gamma   90.00
#
_symmetry.space_group_name_H-M   'P 1'
#
loop_
_entity.id
_entity.type
_entity.pdbx_description
1 polymer ?
#
loop_
_entity_poly.entity_id
_entity_poly.type
_entity_poly.pdbx_seq_one_letter_code
_entity_poly.pdbx_strand_id
1 'polypeptide(L)' 'MSTQPGPYAQANDSETLSTRRAALGYSQAGVAELLGVTQQHYGHLEAGTRRLTEEHRTALISHGLLDRQRSTGL' A
#
# COMPACT_ATOMS: atom_id res chain seq x y z
N MET A 1 -30.83 12.51 8.56
CA MET A 1 -30.37 11.33 7.82
C MET A 1 -28.97 11.02 8.31
N SER A 2 -28.85 10.11 9.27
CA SER A 2 -27.57 9.77 9.91
C SER A 2 -26.99 8.55 9.22
N THR A 3 -25.96 8.73 8.39
CA THR A 3 -25.25 7.60 7.79
C THR A 3 -24.28 7.04 8.82
N GLN A 4 -24.70 5.95 9.45
CA GLN A 4 -23.89 5.15 10.37
C GLN A 4 -22.72 4.52 9.57
N PRO A 5 -21.45 4.77 9.92
CA PRO A 5 -20.33 4.08 9.28
C PRO A 5 -20.42 2.58 9.63
N GLY A 6 -20.44 1.73 8.60
CA GLY A 6 -20.47 0.27 8.76
C GLY A 6 -19.21 -0.28 9.45
N PRO A 7 -19.22 -1.56 9.86
CA PRO A 7 -18.22 -2.17 10.75
C PRO A 7 -16.81 -2.34 10.15
N TYR A 8 -16.52 -1.72 9.00
CA TYR A 8 -15.18 -1.65 8.40
C TYR A 8 -14.36 -0.45 8.86
N ALA A 9 -14.94 0.43 9.68
CA ALA A 9 -14.21 1.53 10.31
C ALA A 9 -13.49 1.06 11.59
N GLN A 10 -12.50 0.17 11.45
CA GLN A 10 -11.35 0.23 12.36
C GLN A 10 -10.41 1.31 11.84
N ALA A 11 -10.79 2.57 12.10
CA ALA A 11 -9.88 3.69 12.01
C ALA A 11 -8.87 3.58 13.15
N ASN A 12 -7.80 2.82 12.95
CA ASN A 12 -6.48 2.94 13.59
C ASN A 12 -5.51 2.11 12.73
N ASP A 13 -4.53 2.76 12.09
CA ASP A 13 -3.29 2.14 11.57
C ASP A 13 -3.22 1.37 10.25
N SER A 14 -4.32 1.14 9.52
CA SER A 14 -4.35 0.40 8.26
C SER A 14 -4.40 1.29 7.01
N GLU A 15 -3.43 2.22 6.89
CA GLU A 15 -3.28 2.99 5.66
C GLU A 15 -2.84 2.05 4.51
N THR A 16 -3.73 1.84 3.54
CA THR A 16 -3.45 0.98 2.39
C THR A 16 -2.34 1.58 1.52
N LEU A 17 -1.60 0.72 0.81
CA LEU A 17 -0.57 1.15 -0.16
C LEU A 17 -1.11 2.20 -1.15
N SER A 18 -2.37 2.06 -1.55
CA SER A 18 -3.04 3.00 -2.46
C SER A 18 -3.23 4.39 -1.87
N THR A 19 -3.59 4.50 -0.59
CA THR A 19 -3.72 5.77 0.10
C THR A 19 -2.36 6.45 0.24
N ARG A 20 -1.33 5.70 0.64
CA ARG A 20 0.06 6.22 0.73
C ARG A 20 0.58 6.72 -0.60
N ARG A 21 0.38 5.91 -1.64
CA ARG A 21 0.77 6.27 -3.00
C ARG A 21 0.09 7.56 -3.45
N ALA A 22 -1.22 7.67 -3.24
CA ALA A 22 -1.98 8.87 -3.60
C ALA A 22 -1.53 10.10 -2.81
N ALA A 23 -1.28 9.95 -1.50
CA ALA A 23 -0.78 11.04 -0.64
C ALA A 23 0.60 11.56 -1.08
N LEU A 24 1.45 10.67 -1.58
CA LEU A 24 2.77 11.02 -2.12
C LEU A 24 2.74 11.48 -3.59
N GLY A 25 1.56 11.51 -4.23
CA GLY A 25 1.41 11.94 -5.63
C GLY A 25 1.93 10.93 -6.67
N TYR A 26 2.18 9.69 -6.28
CA TYR A 26 2.65 8.65 -7.19
C TYR A 26 1.50 8.06 -8.02
N SER A 27 1.76 7.80 -9.31
CA SER A 27 0.87 7.00 -10.16
C SER A 27 1.14 5.50 -9.96
N GLN A 28 0.15 4.65 -10.22
CA GLN A 28 0.35 3.19 -10.17
C GLN A 28 1.45 2.73 -11.13
N ALA A 29 1.51 3.34 -12.33
CA ALA A 29 2.55 3.04 -13.32
C ALA A 29 3.94 3.43 -12.78
N GLY A 30 4.07 4.62 -12.18
CA GLY A 30 5.34 5.07 -11.63
C GLY A 30 5.84 4.17 -10.50
N VAL A 31 4.97 3.71 -9.59
CA VAL A 31 5.40 2.75 -8.56
C VAL A 31 5.70 1.38 -9.15
N ALA A 32 4.97 0.94 -10.18
CA ALA A 32 5.26 -0.31 -10.86
C ALA A 32 6.65 -0.28 -11.51
N GLU A 33 7.02 0.84 -12.15
CA GLU A 33 8.36 1.06 -12.70
C GLU A 33 9.44 1.05 -11.61
N LEU A 34 9.21 1.71 -10.47
CA LEU A 34 10.13 1.67 -9.31
C LEU A 34 10.35 0.25 -8.78
N LEU A 35 9.32 -0.58 -8.85
CA LEU A 35 9.36 -1.97 -8.41
C LEU A 35 9.81 -2.95 -9.50
N GLY A 36 10.02 -2.50 -10.74
CA GLY A 36 10.33 -3.37 -11.87
C GLY A 36 9.20 -4.36 -12.22
N VAL A 37 7.95 -4.03 -11.90
CA VAL A 37 6.77 -4.87 -12.16
C VAL A 37 5.80 -4.18 -13.12
N THR A 38 4.83 -4.92 -13.64
CA THR A 38 3.76 -4.33 -14.46
C THR A 38 2.76 -3.57 -13.58
N GLN A 39 2.09 -2.56 -14.15
CA GLN A 39 1.03 -1.81 -13.45
C GLN A 39 -0.06 -2.72 -12.89
N GLN A 40 -0.47 -3.75 -13.65
CA GLN A 40 -1.45 -4.73 -13.20
C GLN A 40 -0.94 -5.53 -12.00
N HIS A 41 0.33 -5.94 -11.99
CA HIS A 41 0.93 -6.62 -10.84
C HIS A 41 0.91 -5.70 -9.61
N TYR A 42 1.28 -4.43 -9.77
CA TYR A 42 1.20 -3.47 -8.68
C TYR A 42 -0.24 -3.28 -8.16
N GLY A 43 -1.24 -3.23 -9.04
CA GLY A 43 -2.65 -3.19 -8.63
C GLY A 43 -3.08 -4.39 -7.78
N HIS A 44 -2.56 -5.59 -8.05
CA HIS A 44 -2.80 -6.76 -7.19
C HIS A 44 -2.12 -6.65 -5.81
N LEU A 45 -0.99 -5.94 -5.72
CA LEU A 45 -0.32 -5.66 -4.44
C LEU A 45 -1.13 -4.65 -3.62
N GLU A 46 -1.66 -3.59 -4.24
CA GLU A 46 -2.54 -2.63 -3.57
C GLU A 46 -3.86 -3.26 -3.10
N ALA A 47 -4.41 -4.18 -3.89
CA ALA A 47 -5.62 -4.92 -3.54
C ALA A 47 -5.40 -6.00 -2.47
N GLY A 48 -4.14 -6.28 -2.09
CA GLY A 48 -3.78 -7.34 -1.16
C GLY A 48 -4.01 -8.76 -1.68
N THR A 49 -4.33 -8.92 -2.97
CA THR A 49 -4.54 -10.22 -3.61
C THR A 49 -3.23 -10.93 -3.92
N ARG A 50 -2.11 -10.19 -3.94
CA ARG A 50 -0.75 -10.72 -3.94
C ARG A 50 0.03 -10.24 -2.74
N ARG A 51 0.91 -11.11 -2.23
CA ARG A 51 1.86 -10.77 -1.16
C ARG A 51 3.02 -9.95 -1.71
N LEU A 52 3.43 -8.93 -0.96
CA LEU A 52 4.69 -8.22 -1.17
C LEU A 52 5.86 -9.17 -0.87
N THR A 53 6.82 -9.22 -1.78
CA THR A 53 8.13 -9.84 -1.51
C THR A 53 8.96 -8.88 -0.66
N GLU A 54 10.03 -9.39 -0.06
CA GLU A 54 10.92 -8.56 0.75
C GLU A 54 11.62 -7.47 -0.09
N GLU A 55 11.92 -7.76 -1.36
CA GLU A 55 12.46 -6.78 -2.30
C GLU A 55 11.46 -5.65 -2.55
N HIS A 56 10.19 -5.96 -2.81
CA HIS A 56 9.15 -4.94 -2.97
C HIS A 56 8.98 -4.12 -1.70
N ARG A 57 8.98 -4.76 -0.53
CA ARG A 57 8.87 -4.06 0.76
C ARG A 57 10.05 -3.11 0.95
N THR A 58 11.27 -3.54 0.65
CA THR A 58 12.49 -2.72 0.78
C THR A 58 12.44 -1.50 -0.14
N ALA A 59 12.02 -1.69 -1.40
CA ALA A 59 11.86 -0.60 -2.36
C ALA A 59 10.79 0.39 -1.88
N LEU A 60 9.61 -0.09 -1.47
CA LEU A 60 8.53 0.76 -0.96
C LEU A 60 8.95 1.53 0.31
N ILE A 61 9.70 0.92 1.23
CA ILE A 61 10.24 1.63 2.41
C ILE A 61 11.25 2.70 1.98
N SER A 62 12.15 2.38 1.06
CA SER A 62 13.15 3.33 0.55
C SER A 62 12.52 4.55 -0.12
N HIS A 63 11.35 4.37 -0.73
CA HIS A 63 10.56 5.44 -1.35
C HIS A 63 9.49 6.06 -0.43
N GLY A 64 9.45 5.69 0.86
CA GLY A 64 8.50 6.23 1.84
C GLY A 64 7.04 5.75 1.64
N LEU A 65 6.80 4.82 0.72
CA LEU A 65 5.50 4.19 0.48
C LEU A 65 5.11 3.17 1.57
N LEU A 66 6.08 2.66 2.32
CA LEU A 66 5.85 1.84 3.50
C LEU A 66 6.68 2.34 4.68
N ASP A 67 6.11 2.25 5.88
CA ASP A 67 6.82 2.58 7.10
C ASP A 67 7.61 1.37 7.62
N ARG A 68 8.86 1.59 8.03
CA ARG A 68 9.76 0.53 8.48
C ARG A 68 9.31 -0.10 9.81
N GLN A 69 8.52 0.60 10.62
CA GLN A 69 8.21 0.22 11.99
C GLN A 69 6.96 -0.66 12.14
N ARG A 70 6.19 -0.91 11.07
CA ARG A 70 4.97 -1.74 11.14
C ARG A 70 5.17 -3.22 10.82
N SER A 71 6.41 -3.71 10.83
CA SER A 71 6.77 -5.09 10.47
C SER A 71 7.07 -6.00 11.68
N THR A 72 6.42 -5.76 12.82
CA THR A 72 6.50 -6.65 13.98
C THR A 72 5.12 -6.83 14.58
N GLY A 73 4.60 -8.04 14.44
CA GLY A 73 3.34 -8.52 15.00
C GLY A 73 3.12 -9.96 14.55
N LEU A 74 3.89 -10.86 15.15
CA LEU A 74 3.72 -12.32 15.12
C LEU A 74 2.32 -12.71 15.62
#